data_AF-A0A7S0XK37-F1
#
_entry.id   AF-A0A7S0XK37-F1
#
_cell.length_a   1.000
_cell.length_b   1.000
_cell.length_c   1.000
_cell.angle_alpha   90.00
_cell.angle_beta   90.00
_cell.angle_gamma   90.00
#
_symmetry.space_group_name_H-M   'P 1'
#
loop_
_entity.id
_entity.type
_entity.pdbx_description
1 polymer ?
#
loop_
_entity_poly.entity_id
_entity_poly.type
_entity_poly.pdbx_seq_one_letter_code
_entity_poly.pdbx_strand_id
1 'polypeptide(L)'
;RHQHEWSQQKACSSGTEGGYSRVSSRRLARVDMAPYRGQENEWVVVTHDAKYRSDVCFHLDFSWVVCSGATVSDYIDLCVRKARSFGLSMMQVPLSFKTLNVAPFQTKVSLYVHHLQALVLPALLVREHGFCVYAWKPEADSVTLLHQSTSAAICIRHRSGSTRVVALDATVPLVLQDNYEFVFLSSSLPSQDSNLKTNLAGEVLSMVSDTVHALQCTQHIAQDLIELATSSIPPN
;
A
#
# COMPACT_ATOMS: atom_id res chain seq x y z
N ARG A 1 -30.35 12.59 -24.10
CA ARG A 1 -29.87 13.82 -24.78
C ARG A 1 -29.49 14.83 -23.71
N HIS A 2 -28.25 14.79 -23.25
CA HIS A 2 -27.48 15.89 -22.64
C HIS A 2 -26.04 15.38 -22.55
N GLN A 3 -25.42 15.19 -23.71
CA GLN A 3 -23.97 15.11 -23.84
C GLN A 3 -23.52 16.55 -24.07
N HIS A 4 -23.19 17.27 -22.99
CA HIS A 4 -22.30 18.41 -23.10
C HIS A 4 -20.89 17.89 -22.91
N GLU A 5 -20.17 17.76 -24.02
CA GLU A 5 -18.73 17.54 -24.08
C GLU A 5 -18.00 18.58 -23.23
N TRP A 6 -17.45 18.15 -22.10
CA TRP A 6 -16.37 18.87 -21.43
C TRP A 6 -15.04 18.47 -22.07
N SER A 7 -14.85 18.94 -23.30
CA SER A 7 -13.55 18.98 -23.95
C SER A 7 -12.75 20.15 -23.38
N GLN A 8 -12.02 19.93 -22.29
CA GLN A 8 -10.76 20.57 -21.89
C GLN A 8 -10.49 20.39 -20.38
N GLN A 9 -10.02 19.21 -19.97
CA GLN A 9 -9.20 19.12 -18.76
C GLN A 9 -7.73 19.20 -19.18
N LYS A 10 -7.21 20.42 -19.14
CA LYS A 10 -5.77 20.69 -19.19
C LYS A 10 -5.15 19.97 -17.99
N ALA A 11 -4.38 18.92 -18.26
CA ALA A 11 -3.61 18.23 -17.25
C ALA A 11 -2.62 19.22 -16.62
N CYS A 12 -2.87 19.65 -15.39
CA CYS A 12 -1.86 20.33 -14.58
C CYS A 12 -0.79 19.30 -14.20
N SER A 13 0.20 19.12 -15.06
CA SER A 13 1.38 18.32 -14.78
C SER A 13 2.64 19.11 -15.15
N SER A 14 3.15 19.89 -14.21
CA SER A 14 4.50 20.45 -14.28
C SER A 14 5.20 20.18 -12.97
N GLY A 15 5.98 19.09 -12.97
CA GLY A 15 6.82 18.63 -11.87
C GLY A 15 7.59 17.39 -12.31
N THR A 16 8.66 17.59 -13.08
CA THR A 16 9.80 16.66 -13.23
C THR A 16 10.38 16.41 -11.83
N GLU A 17 10.69 15.18 -11.40
CA GLU A 17 11.87 14.39 -11.79
C GLU A 17 11.77 12.90 -11.36
N GLY A 18 12.42 12.05 -12.16
CA GLY A 18 13.05 10.74 -11.84
C GLY A 18 12.48 9.79 -10.78
N GLY A 19 11.95 8.65 -11.25
CA GLY A 19 11.73 7.43 -10.43
C GLY A 19 10.26 7.07 -10.30
N TYR A 20 9.73 6.24 -11.21
CA TYR A 20 8.33 5.77 -11.24
C TYR A 20 7.27 6.82 -10.80
N SER A 21 7.49 8.09 -11.12
CA SER A 21 6.50 9.15 -10.92
C SER A 21 5.49 9.06 -12.04
N ARG A 22 4.41 8.33 -11.78
CA ARG A 22 3.11 8.60 -12.40
C ARG A 22 2.05 8.08 -11.46
N VAL A 23 1.70 8.93 -10.50
CA VAL A 23 0.28 9.12 -10.15
C VAL A 23 -0.48 8.96 -11.45
N SER A 24 -1.28 7.89 -11.55
CA SER A 24 -2.08 7.66 -12.75
C SER A 24 -2.78 8.97 -13.08
N SER A 25 -2.79 9.42 -14.34
CA SER A 25 -3.41 10.69 -14.69
C SER A 25 -4.85 10.67 -14.16
N ARG A 26 -5.14 11.40 -13.08
CA ARG A 26 -6.43 11.27 -12.43
C ARG A 26 -7.44 12.05 -13.24
N ARG A 27 -8.58 11.43 -13.51
CA ARG A 27 -9.71 12.03 -14.20
C ARG A 27 -10.68 12.57 -13.18
N LEU A 28 -11.31 13.68 -13.53
CA LEU A 28 -12.28 14.34 -12.68
C LEU A 28 -13.64 14.34 -13.38
N ALA A 29 -14.63 13.78 -12.70
CA ALA A 29 -16.01 13.72 -13.14
C ALA A 29 -16.90 14.45 -12.13
N ARG A 30 -17.80 15.30 -12.61
CA ARG A 30 -18.88 15.85 -11.80
C ARG A 30 -20.08 14.90 -11.88
N VAL A 31 -20.62 14.52 -10.73
CA VAL A 31 -21.80 13.68 -10.61
C VAL A 31 -22.89 14.50 -9.92
N ASP A 32 -23.97 14.77 -10.64
CA ASP A 32 -25.14 15.43 -10.07
C ASP A 32 -25.91 14.42 -9.21
N MET A 33 -26.22 14.83 -7.98
CA MET A 33 -26.74 13.96 -6.93
C MET A 33 -28.25 14.09 -6.71
N ALA A 34 -28.89 15.06 -7.36
CA ALA A 34 -30.29 15.38 -7.21
C ALA A 34 -31.21 14.27 -7.77
N PRO A 35 -31.95 13.54 -6.92
CA PRO A 35 -32.84 12.49 -7.40
C PRO A 35 -34.20 13.04 -7.88
N TYR A 36 -34.55 14.28 -7.51
CA TYR A 36 -35.83 14.93 -7.83
C TYR A 36 -35.64 16.29 -8.50
N ARG A 37 -36.55 16.62 -9.43
CA ARG A 37 -36.61 17.94 -10.08
C ARG A 37 -36.87 19.00 -9.00
N GLY A 38 -35.93 19.93 -8.80
CA GLY A 38 -36.03 21.03 -7.82
C GLY A 38 -34.87 21.13 -6.83
N GLN A 39 -34.02 20.11 -6.70
CA GLN A 39 -32.77 20.17 -5.93
C GLN A 39 -31.55 20.29 -6.85
N GLU A 40 -31.58 21.25 -7.77
CA GLU A 40 -30.65 21.34 -8.91
C GLU A 40 -29.19 21.63 -8.55
N ASN A 41 -28.86 21.74 -7.26
CA ASN A 41 -27.57 22.23 -6.79
C ASN A 41 -26.74 21.21 -6.01
N GLU A 42 -27.21 19.97 -5.81
CA GLU A 42 -26.40 18.93 -5.17
C GLU A 42 -25.54 18.18 -6.21
N TRP A 43 -24.23 18.30 -6.10
CA TRP A 43 -23.27 17.53 -6.90
C TRP A 43 -22.01 17.17 -6.12
N VAL A 44 -21.41 16.04 -6.49
CA VAL A 44 -20.10 15.59 -6.00
C VAL A 44 -19.10 15.57 -7.15
N VAL A 45 -17.86 15.94 -6.87
CA VAL A 45 -16.75 15.74 -7.77
C VAL A 45 -16.06 14.44 -7.40
N VAL A 46 -15.98 13.52 -8.37
CA VAL A 46 -15.29 12.25 -8.26
C VAL A 46 -13.98 12.34 -9.03
N THR A 47 -12.87 12.24 -8.33
CA THR A 47 -11.55 12.11 -8.95
C THR A 47 -11.14 10.64 -8.91
N HIS A 48 -10.73 10.07 -10.04
CA HIS A 48 -10.44 8.64 -10.13
C HIS A 48 -9.23 8.34 -11.02
N ASP A 49 -8.66 7.15 -10.88
CA ASP A 49 -7.57 6.72 -11.75
C ASP A 49 -8.03 6.62 -13.22
N ALA A 50 -7.19 7.04 -14.16
CA ALA A 50 -7.55 6.99 -15.60
C ALA A 50 -7.63 5.58 -16.17
N LYS A 51 -6.89 4.63 -15.58
CA LYS A 51 -6.78 3.26 -16.07
C LYS A 51 -6.89 2.30 -14.90
N TYR A 52 -7.67 1.26 -15.11
CA TYR A 52 -7.69 0.11 -14.21
C TYR A 52 -6.43 -0.73 -14.40
N ARG A 53 -5.92 -1.27 -13.29
CA ARG A 53 -4.79 -2.18 -13.22
C ARG A 53 -5.13 -3.25 -12.17
N SER A 54 -4.89 -4.51 -12.48
CA SER A 54 -5.23 -5.63 -11.60
C SER A 54 -4.23 -5.81 -10.45
N ASP A 55 -3.04 -5.24 -10.56
CA ASP A 55 -1.94 -5.38 -9.62
C ASP A 55 -1.88 -4.25 -8.57
N VAL A 56 -2.73 -3.23 -8.68
CA VAL A 56 -2.79 -2.08 -7.77
C VAL A 56 -4.23 -1.69 -7.44
N CYS A 57 -4.43 -1.00 -6.32
CA CYS A 57 -5.75 -0.46 -5.98
C CYS A 57 -6.20 0.61 -6.98
N PHE A 58 -7.48 0.56 -7.37
CA PHE A 58 -8.13 1.63 -8.13
C PHE A 58 -8.70 2.68 -7.18
N HIS A 59 -8.34 3.94 -7.37
CA HIS A 59 -8.69 5.02 -6.45
C HIS A 59 -9.93 5.79 -6.89
N LEU A 60 -10.79 6.09 -5.92
CA LEU A 60 -11.93 7.00 -6.04
C LEU A 60 -11.88 8.02 -4.90
N ASP A 61 -11.81 9.29 -5.26
CA ASP A 61 -11.80 10.42 -4.34
C ASP A 61 -13.07 11.23 -4.51
N PHE A 62 -13.87 11.31 -3.46
CA PHE A 62 -15.09 12.11 -3.43
C PHE A 62 -14.79 13.46 -2.80
N SER A 63 -15.15 14.54 -3.48
CA SER A 63 -15.03 15.92 -2.99
C SER A 63 -16.35 16.64 -3.20
N TRP A 64 -16.93 17.20 -2.15
CA TRP A 64 -18.22 17.90 -2.20
C TRP A 64 -18.20 19.11 -1.27
N VAL A 65 -18.99 20.12 -1.64
CA VAL A 65 -19.22 21.34 -0.83
C VAL A 65 -20.72 21.62 -0.72
N VAL A 66 -21.48 21.28 -1.76
CA VAL A 66 -22.91 21.62 -1.89
C VAL A 66 -23.86 20.45 -1.65
N CYS A 67 -23.35 19.28 -1.26
CA CYS A 67 -24.14 18.10 -0.91
C CYS A 67 -24.22 17.88 0.59
N SER A 68 -25.35 17.34 1.07
CA SER A 68 -25.43 16.81 2.42
C SER A 68 -24.51 15.58 2.60
N GLY A 69 -23.96 15.39 3.81
CA GLY A 69 -23.15 14.21 4.12
C GLY A 69 -23.93 12.89 4.00
N ALA A 70 -25.24 12.93 4.26
CA ALA A 70 -26.12 11.76 4.10
C ALA A 70 -26.24 11.36 2.62
N THR A 71 -26.50 12.32 1.72
CA THR A 71 -26.57 12.08 0.27
C THR A 71 -25.29 11.44 -0.25
N VAL A 72 -24.13 11.96 0.19
CA VAL A 72 -22.82 11.43 -0.21
C VAL A 72 -22.59 10.02 0.37
N SER A 73 -22.96 9.78 1.62
CA SER A 73 -22.85 8.46 2.24
C SER A 73 -23.68 7.42 1.50
N ASP A 74 -24.93 7.72 1.18
CA ASP A 74 -25.83 6.82 0.44
C ASP A 74 -25.28 6.47 -0.95
N TYR A 75 -24.65 7.44 -1.61
CA TYR A 75 -24.00 7.24 -2.90
C TYR A 75 -22.74 6.39 -2.80
N ILE A 76 -21.91 6.61 -1.79
CA ILE A 76 -20.75 5.73 -1.53
C ILE A 76 -21.22 4.30 -1.27
N ASP A 77 -22.28 4.11 -0.47
CA ASP A 77 -22.85 2.79 -0.22
C ASP A 77 -23.41 2.14 -1.49
N LEU A 78 -24.01 2.94 -2.38
CA LEU A 78 -24.43 2.48 -3.70
C LEU A 78 -23.22 2.02 -4.54
N CYS A 79 -22.12 2.79 -4.56
CA CYS A 79 -20.88 2.40 -5.24
C CYS A 79 -20.32 1.09 -4.67
N VAL A 80 -20.30 0.92 -3.35
CA VAL A 80 -19.84 -0.31 -2.68
C VAL A 80 -20.71 -1.50 -3.07
N ARG A 81 -22.04 -1.37 -3.00
CA ARG A 81 -22.97 -2.42 -3.43
C ARG A 81 -22.78 -2.77 -4.90
N LYS A 82 -22.60 -1.77 -5.77
CA LYS A 82 -22.40 -1.97 -7.20
C LYS A 82 -21.07 -2.66 -7.49
N ALA A 83 -19.98 -2.27 -6.81
CA ALA A 83 -18.68 -2.94 -6.92
C ALA A 83 -18.79 -4.43 -6.55
N ARG A 84 -19.46 -4.76 -5.45
CA ARG A 84 -19.68 -6.15 -5.04
C ARG A 84 -20.44 -6.97 -6.08
N SER A 85 -21.41 -6.36 -6.77
CA SER A 85 -22.15 -7.04 -7.86
C SER A 85 -21.27 -7.44 -9.05
N PHE A 86 -20.08 -6.83 -9.20
CA PHE A 86 -19.07 -7.18 -10.19
C PHE A 86 -17.92 -8.03 -9.61
N GLY A 87 -18.05 -8.54 -8.37
CA GLY A 87 -16.99 -9.27 -7.69
C GLY A 87 -15.82 -8.41 -7.24
N LEU A 88 -16.00 -7.09 -7.18
CA LEU A 88 -14.98 -6.15 -6.68
C LEU A 88 -15.22 -5.81 -5.21
N SER A 89 -14.13 -5.56 -4.48
CA SER A 89 -14.18 -4.99 -3.14
C SER A 89 -13.89 -3.50 -3.21
N MET A 90 -14.66 -2.71 -2.47
CA MET A 90 -14.47 -1.28 -2.29
C MET A 90 -14.46 -0.99 -0.79
N MET A 91 -13.48 -0.20 -0.36
CA MET A 91 -13.36 0.20 1.03
C MET A 91 -13.06 1.69 1.13
N GLN A 92 -13.54 2.32 2.20
CA GLN A 92 -13.23 3.70 2.50
C GLN A 92 -11.85 3.78 3.15
N VAL A 93 -11.03 4.72 2.68
CA VAL A 93 -9.63 4.87 3.06
C VAL A 93 -9.50 6.22 3.76
N PRO A 94 -9.34 6.27 5.10
CA PRO A 94 -9.09 7.50 5.85
C PRO A 94 -8.10 8.45 5.16
N LEU A 95 -8.46 9.74 5.08
CA LEU A 95 -7.65 10.79 4.45
C LEU A 95 -6.25 10.92 5.05
N SER A 96 -6.08 10.58 6.34
CA SER A 96 -4.78 10.51 7.01
C SER A 96 -3.79 9.56 6.32
N PHE A 97 -4.27 8.62 5.51
CA PHE A 97 -3.42 7.75 4.69
C PHE A 97 -2.77 8.47 3.51
N LYS A 98 -3.38 9.55 3.01
CA LYS A 98 -2.82 10.32 1.87
C LYS A 98 -1.72 11.26 2.28
N THR A 99 -1.83 11.84 3.47
CA THR A 99 -0.86 12.85 3.94
C THR A 99 0.36 12.22 4.61
N LEU A 100 0.33 10.92 4.95
CA LEU A 100 1.38 10.18 5.67
C LEU A 100 1.86 10.83 6.99
N ASN A 101 1.18 11.90 7.41
CA ASN A 101 1.38 12.58 8.66
C ASN A 101 0.60 11.81 9.72
N VAL A 102 1.36 11.25 10.65
CA VAL A 102 0.97 10.28 11.67
C VAL A 102 -0.35 10.68 12.32
N ALA A 103 -1.40 9.88 12.12
CA ALA A 103 -2.66 10.04 12.83
C ALA A 103 -2.48 9.65 14.32
N PRO A 104 -3.24 10.25 15.26
CA PRO A 104 -3.06 10.04 16.71
C PRO A 104 -3.28 8.60 17.20
N PHE A 105 -3.74 7.67 16.35
CA PHE A 105 -3.98 6.26 16.69
C PHE A 105 -3.13 5.28 15.88
N GLN A 106 -1.96 5.71 15.43
CA GLN A 106 -1.02 4.85 14.72
C GLN A 106 -0.11 4.12 15.71
N THR A 107 -0.11 2.79 15.64
CA THR A 107 0.90 1.98 16.33
C THR A 107 2.04 1.71 15.35
N LYS A 108 3.21 2.23 15.69
CA LYS A 108 4.44 2.02 14.93
C LYS A 108 5.17 0.81 15.51
N VAL A 109 5.46 -0.15 14.66
CA VAL A 109 6.26 -1.34 14.98
C VAL A 109 7.52 -1.26 14.14
N SER A 110 8.64 -0.93 14.78
CA SER A 110 9.94 -0.94 14.10
C SER A 110 10.49 -2.36 14.11
N LEU A 111 10.72 -2.92 12.93
CA LEU A 111 11.34 -4.22 12.74
C LEU A 111 12.70 -4.02 12.07
N TYR A 112 13.71 -4.68 12.63
CA TYR A 112 15.00 -4.84 11.97
C TYR A 112 14.94 -6.16 11.22
N VAL A 113 14.91 -6.07 9.90
CA VAL A 113 14.86 -7.26 9.02
C VAL A 113 16.07 -7.26 8.12
N HIS A 114 16.47 -8.47 7.72
CA HIS A 114 17.54 -8.64 6.75
C HIS A 114 17.10 -8.10 5.39
N HIS A 115 18.04 -7.54 4.63
CA HIS A 115 17.75 -6.93 3.33
C HIS A 115 16.95 -7.85 2.39
N LEU A 116 17.27 -9.16 2.37
CA LEU A 116 16.55 -10.14 1.56
C LEU A 116 15.11 -10.37 2.04
N GLN A 117 14.89 -10.46 3.35
CA GLN A 117 13.54 -10.62 3.93
C GLN A 117 12.65 -9.43 3.58
N ALA A 118 13.26 -8.25 3.56
CA ALA A 118 12.54 -7.05 3.22
C ALA A 118 12.04 -6.98 1.78
N LEU A 119 12.76 -7.62 0.84
CA LEU A 119 12.30 -7.76 -0.54
C LEU A 119 11.14 -8.76 -0.65
N VAL A 120 11.14 -9.79 0.21
CA VAL A 120 10.16 -10.87 0.19
C VAL A 120 8.84 -10.48 0.86
N LEU A 121 8.89 -9.65 1.90
CA LEU A 121 7.71 -9.35 2.71
C LEU A 121 6.56 -8.69 1.93
N PRO A 122 6.78 -7.66 1.08
CA PRO A 122 5.71 -7.11 0.24
C PRO A 122 5.09 -8.17 -0.68
N ALA A 123 5.90 -9.10 -1.19
CA ALA A 123 5.41 -10.17 -2.07
C ALA A 123 4.56 -11.19 -1.32
N LEU A 124 4.94 -11.56 -0.09
CA LEU A 124 4.16 -12.45 0.77
C LEU A 124 2.81 -11.83 1.15
N LEU A 125 2.79 -10.55 1.52
CA LEU A 125 1.55 -9.83 1.83
C LEU A 125 0.58 -9.87 0.65
N VAL A 126 1.08 -9.68 -0.57
CA VAL A 126 0.24 -9.71 -1.77
C VAL A 126 -0.24 -11.13 -2.07
N ARG A 127 0.67 -12.11 -2.06
CA ARG A 127 0.40 -13.47 -2.52
C ARG A 127 -0.42 -14.29 -1.53
N GLU A 128 -0.05 -14.26 -0.25
CA GLU A 128 -0.60 -15.17 0.76
C GLU A 128 -1.76 -14.50 1.54
N HIS A 129 -1.75 -13.17 1.65
CA HIS A 129 -2.75 -12.44 2.44
C HIS A 129 -3.65 -11.52 1.62
N GLY A 130 -3.55 -11.56 0.29
CA GLY A 130 -4.43 -10.81 -0.62
C GLY A 130 -4.34 -9.30 -0.45
N PHE A 131 -3.20 -8.78 0.01
CA PHE A 131 -2.97 -7.34 0.00
C PHE A 131 -2.72 -6.87 -1.44
N CYS A 132 -3.11 -5.62 -1.71
CA CYS A 132 -2.77 -4.92 -2.93
C CYS A 132 -1.87 -3.74 -2.59
N VAL A 133 -1.00 -3.37 -3.53
CA VAL A 133 -0.24 -2.12 -3.40
C VAL A 133 -1.20 -0.96 -3.65
N TYR A 134 -1.42 -0.16 -2.61
CA TYR A 134 -2.28 1.02 -2.67
C TYR A 134 -1.50 2.25 -3.13
N ALA A 135 -0.38 2.55 -2.48
CA ALA A 135 0.44 3.70 -2.84
C ALA A 135 1.92 3.41 -2.62
N TRP A 136 2.73 4.08 -3.42
CA TRP A 136 4.18 4.12 -3.29
C TRP A 136 4.62 5.57 -3.29
N LYS A 137 5.36 5.96 -2.26
CA LYS A 137 5.91 7.31 -2.12
C LYS A 137 7.41 7.23 -1.84
N PRO A 138 8.26 7.58 -2.81
CA PRO A 138 9.67 7.82 -2.54
C PRO A 138 9.82 9.15 -1.78
N GLU A 139 10.65 9.14 -0.75
CA GLU A 139 11.13 10.30 0.00
C GLU A 139 12.67 10.29 -0.06
N ALA A 140 13.32 11.42 0.26
CA ALA A 140 14.77 11.57 0.09
C ALA A 140 15.59 10.42 0.70
N ASP A 141 15.18 9.93 1.88
CA ASP A 141 15.88 8.87 2.63
C ASP A 141 14.96 7.67 2.95
N SER A 142 13.78 7.59 2.33
CA SER A 142 12.84 6.51 2.65
C SER A 142 11.93 6.14 1.50
N VAL A 143 11.49 4.90 1.47
CA VAL A 143 10.46 4.42 0.56
C VAL A 143 9.29 3.98 1.40
N THR A 144 8.14 4.61 1.21
CA THR A 144 6.90 4.21 1.87
C THR A 144 6.01 3.44 0.89
N LEU A 145 5.72 2.19 1.21
CA LEU A 145 4.77 1.32 0.54
C LEU A 145 3.53 1.16 1.40
N LEU A 146 2.39 1.60 0.89
CA LEU A 146 1.10 1.38 1.53
C LEU A 146 0.45 0.16 0.89
N HIS A 147 0.25 -0.87 1.68
CA HIS A 147 -0.47 -2.08 1.31
C HIS A 147 -1.86 -2.07 1.93
N GLN A 148 -2.84 -2.55 1.18
CA GLN A 148 -4.23 -2.58 1.62
C GLN A 148 -4.90 -3.89 1.23
N SER A 149 -5.55 -4.53 2.18
CA SER A 149 -6.47 -5.65 1.97
C SER A 149 -7.90 -5.20 2.25
N THR A 150 -8.87 -6.09 2.05
CA THR A 150 -10.29 -5.80 2.35
C THR A 150 -10.56 -5.53 3.83
N SER A 151 -9.68 -6.00 4.72
CA SER A 151 -9.87 -5.95 6.17
C SER A 151 -8.84 -5.08 6.90
N ALA A 152 -7.72 -4.76 6.26
CA ALA A 152 -6.61 -4.05 6.90
C ALA A 152 -5.85 -3.15 5.95
N ALA A 153 -5.18 -2.14 6.51
CA ALA A 153 -4.17 -1.35 5.82
C ALA A 153 -2.86 -1.42 6.60
N ILE A 154 -1.78 -1.75 5.91
CA ILE A 154 -0.41 -1.81 6.44
C ILE A 154 0.43 -0.82 5.66
N CYS A 155 1.04 0.12 6.36
CA CYS A 155 2.06 0.97 5.78
C CYS A 155 3.44 0.40 6.15
N ILE A 156 4.27 0.15 5.15
CA ILE A 156 5.65 -0.30 5.29
C ILE A 156 6.53 0.85 4.86
N ARG A 157 7.29 1.41 5.79
CA ARG A 157 8.30 2.43 5.48
C ARG A 157 9.69 1.83 5.62
N HIS A 158 10.39 1.75 4.50
CA HIS A 158 11.81 1.42 4.44
C HIS A 158 12.64 2.70 4.57
N ARG A 159 13.56 2.78 5.53
CA ARG A 159 14.47 3.93 5.66
C ARG A 159 15.86 3.58 5.14
N SER A 160 16.18 4.04 3.93
CA SER A 160 17.52 3.90 3.35
C SER A 160 18.50 4.77 4.14
N GLY A 161 19.56 4.18 4.69
CA GLY A 161 20.58 4.90 5.48
C GLY A 161 20.65 4.52 6.95
N SER A 162 19.75 3.66 7.43
CA SER A 162 19.87 3.00 8.74
C SER A 162 20.44 1.57 8.63
N THR A 163 21.18 1.27 7.56
CA THR A 163 21.74 -0.06 7.36
C THR A 163 22.80 -0.31 8.42
N ARG A 164 22.49 -1.19 9.37
CA ARG A 164 23.41 -1.60 10.41
C ARG A 164 24.12 -2.85 9.97
N VAL A 165 25.45 -2.83 10.10
CA VAL A 165 26.26 -4.03 9.94
C VAL A 165 26.30 -4.71 11.30
N VAL A 166 25.62 -5.85 11.42
CA VAL A 166 25.56 -6.60 12.67
C VAL A 166 26.29 -7.93 12.47
N ALA A 167 27.25 -8.21 13.35
CA ALA A 167 27.85 -9.53 13.45
C ALA A 167 26.85 -10.45 14.19
N LEU A 168 26.44 -11.55 13.56
CA LEU A 168 25.54 -12.51 14.19
C LEU A 168 26.25 -13.33 15.29
N ASP A 169 27.54 -13.61 15.08
CA ASP A 169 28.47 -14.24 16.01
C ASP A 169 29.93 -13.98 15.53
N ALA A 170 30.95 -14.29 16.33
CA ALA A 170 32.36 -14.13 16.01
C ALA A 170 32.81 -14.91 14.75
N THR A 171 32.02 -15.86 14.29
CA THR A 171 32.29 -16.76 13.15
C THR A 171 31.40 -16.50 11.94
N VAL A 172 30.39 -15.63 12.04
CA VAL A 172 29.36 -15.43 11.00
C VAL A 172 29.60 -14.13 10.24
N PRO A 173 29.47 -14.10 8.91
CA PRO A 173 29.63 -12.88 8.12
C PRO A 173 28.70 -11.76 8.58
N LEU A 174 29.24 -10.54 8.50
CA LEU A 174 28.53 -9.30 8.77
C LEU A 174 27.24 -9.22 7.93
N VAL A 175 26.09 -9.03 8.58
CA VAL A 175 24.81 -8.92 7.87
C VAL A 175 24.32 -7.48 7.85
N LEU A 176 23.88 -7.04 6.67
CA LEU A 176 23.19 -5.77 6.48
C LEU A 176 21.76 -5.90 6.99
N GLN A 177 21.45 -5.21 8.08
CA GLN A 177 20.10 -5.04 8.60
C GLN A 177 19.55 -3.69 8.19
N ASP A 178 18.36 -3.69 7.61
CA ASP A 178 17.64 -2.47 7.28
C ASP A 178 16.51 -2.25 8.29
N ASN A 179 16.18 -0.97 8.52
CA ASN A 179 15.14 -0.58 9.45
C ASN A 179 13.81 -0.39 8.70
N TYR A 180 12.83 -1.21 9.06
CA TYR A 180 11.48 -1.14 8.54
C TYR A 180 10.51 -0.68 9.63
N GLU A 181 9.74 0.34 9.33
CA GLU A 181 8.68 0.82 10.20
C GLU A 181 7.34 0.31 9.63
N PHE A 182 6.75 -0.66 10.31
CA PHE A 182 5.39 -1.13 10.05
C PHE A 182 4.43 -0.26 10.83
N VAL A 183 3.57 0.45 10.12
CA VAL A 183 2.50 1.22 10.73
C VAL A 183 1.21 0.48 10.46
N PHE A 184 0.71 -0.19 11.50
CA PHE A 184 -0.59 -0.83 11.48
C PHE A 184 -1.65 0.22 11.75
N LEU A 185 -2.67 0.20 10.93
CA LEU A 185 -3.70 1.23 10.95
C LEU A 185 -4.97 0.60 11.48
N SER A 186 -5.47 1.15 12.57
CA SER A 186 -6.76 0.77 13.10
C SER A 186 -7.83 1.18 12.08
N SER A 187 -8.44 0.18 11.43
CA SER A 187 -9.73 0.39 10.76
C SER A 187 -10.66 1.07 11.78
N SER A 188 -11.17 2.25 11.42
CA SER A 188 -12.23 2.94 12.17
C SER A 188 -13.61 2.35 11.89
N LEU A 189 -13.71 1.40 10.95
CA LEU A 189 -14.95 0.66 10.74
C LEU A 189 -15.12 -0.29 11.94
N PRO A 190 -16.24 -0.21 12.67
CA PRO A 190 -16.55 -1.11 13.77
C PRO A 190 -16.95 -2.48 13.18
N SER A 191 -15.99 -3.20 12.60
CA SER A 191 -16.13 -4.63 12.38
C SER A 191 -15.68 -5.37 13.65
N GLN A 192 -16.34 -6.49 13.93
CA GLN A 192 -16.19 -7.28 15.16
C GLN A 192 -14.81 -7.91 15.38
N ASP A 193 -13.82 -7.65 14.53
CA ASP A 193 -12.52 -8.31 14.57
C ASP A 193 -11.41 -7.42 15.12
N SER A 194 -11.52 -7.03 16.39
CA SER A 194 -10.38 -6.45 17.12
C SER A 194 -9.17 -7.40 17.16
N ASN A 195 -9.41 -8.72 17.06
CA ASN A 195 -8.39 -9.76 17.04
C ASN A 195 -7.61 -9.85 15.73
N LEU A 196 -8.16 -9.33 14.61
CA LEU A 196 -7.47 -9.38 13.30
C LEU A 196 -6.15 -8.60 13.33
N LYS A 197 -6.02 -7.59 14.20
CA LYS A 197 -4.81 -6.77 14.33
C LYS A 197 -3.67 -7.55 14.99
N THR A 198 -3.94 -8.20 16.12
CA THR A 198 -2.96 -9.03 16.83
C THR A 198 -2.63 -10.29 16.04
N ASN A 199 -3.60 -10.87 15.35
CA ASN A 199 -3.37 -12.04 14.51
C ASN A 199 -2.56 -11.68 13.28
N LEU A 200 -2.88 -10.60 12.55
CA LEU A 200 -2.12 -10.17 11.39
C LEU A 200 -0.71 -9.70 11.75
N ALA A 201 -0.56 -8.94 12.84
CA ALA A 201 0.78 -8.55 13.33
C ALA A 201 1.56 -9.80 13.77
N GLY A 202 0.93 -10.74 14.47
CA GLY A 202 1.52 -12.02 14.87
C GLY A 202 1.89 -12.89 13.66
N GLU A 203 1.04 -12.95 12.63
CA GLU A 203 1.27 -13.68 11.38
C GLU A 203 2.40 -13.04 10.59
N VAL A 204 2.44 -11.71 10.47
CA VAL A 204 3.55 -10.99 9.82
C VAL A 204 4.84 -11.23 10.57
N LEU A 205 4.82 -11.18 11.91
CA LEU A 205 5.99 -11.49 12.73
C LEU A 205 6.42 -12.95 12.63
N SER A 206 5.46 -13.88 12.58
CA SER A 206 5.72 -15.31 12.36
C SER A 206 6.33 -15.53 10.98
N MET A 207 5.78 -14.91 9.92
CA MET A 207 6.33 -14.99 8.57
C MET A 207 7.74 -14.43 8.50
N VAL A 208 8.02 -13.30 9.18
CA VAL A 208 9.38 -12.76 9.29
C VAL A 208 10.29 -13.76 9.99
N SER A 209 9.84 -14.38 11.09
CA SER A 209 10.58 -15.42 11.81
C SER A 209 10.82 -16.67 10.95
N ASP A 210 9.81 -17.14 10.22
CA ASP A 210 9.91 -18.31 9.35
C ASP A 210 10.78 -18.03 8.13
N THR A 211 10.78 -16.78 7.64
CA THR A 211 11.74 -16.33 6.63
C THR A 211 13.15 -16.13 7.20
N VAL A 212 13.38 -16.01 8.51
CA VAL A 212 14.73 -16.14 9.11
C VAL A 212 15.23 -17.58 8.93
N HIS A 213 14.36 -18.57 9.10
CA HIS A 213 14.72 -19.97 8.79
C HIS A 213 14.94 -20.18 7.29
N ALA A 214 14.14 -19.55 6.42
CA ALA A 214 14.41 -19.53 4.98
C ALA A 214 15.71 -18.78 4.64
N LEU A 215 16.12 -17.79 5.46
CA LEU A 215 17.40 -17.09 5.35
C LEU A 215 18.56 -18.02 5.70
N GLN A 216 18.42 -18.87 6.73
CA GLN A 216 19.40 -19.91 7.03
C GLN A 216 19.52 -20.90 5.85
N CYS A 217 18.40 -21.29 5.24
CA CYS A 217 18.41 -22.12 4.03
C CYS A 217 19.04 -21.39 2.83
N THR A 218 18.78 -20.10 2.61
CA THR A 218 19.39 -19.33 1.51
C THR A 218 20.85 -19.00 1.77
N GLN A 219 21.28 -18.85 3.03
CA GLN A 219 22.69 -18.78 3.40
C GLN A 219 23.39 -20.10 3.11
N HIS A 220 22.80 -21.24 3.47
CA HIS A 220 23.33 -22.55 3.08
C HIS A 220 23.43 -22.70 1.57
N ILE A 221 22.37 -22.37 0.82
CA ILE A 221 22.38 -22.42 -0.65
C ILE A 221 23.42 -21.46 -1.24
N ALA A 222 23.56 -20.25 -0.71
CA ALA A 222 24.56 -19.29 -1.18
C ALA A 222 25.99 -19.78 -0.89
N GLN A 223 26.20 -20.42 0.26
CA GLN A 223 27.49 -20.97 0.66
C GLN A 223 27.85 -22.18 -0.20
N ASP A 224 26.89 -23.07 -0.46
CA ASP A 224 27.03 -24.18 -1.41
C ASP A 224 27.36 -23.66 -2.83
N LEU A 225 26.71 -22.59 -3.28
CA LEU A 225 27.00 -21.96 -4.57
C LEU A 225 28.40 -21.31 -4.62
N ILE A 226 28.87 -20.72 -3.53
CA ILE A 226 30.23 -20.16 -3.42
C ILE A 226 31.27 -21.28 -3.42
N GLU A 227 31.02 -22.39 -2.73
CA GLU A 227 31.89 -23.57 -2.72
C GLU A 227 31.93 -24.24 -4.11
N LEU A 228 30.80 -24.33 -4.80
CA LEU A 228 30.73 -24.77 -6.20
C LEU A 228 31.51 -23.84 -7.13
N ALA A 229 31.38 -22.53 -6.96
CA ALA A 229 32.09 -21.56 -7.78
C ALA A 229 33.60 -21.60 -7.54
N THR A 230 34.04 -21.74 -6.29
CA THR A 230 35.47 -21.77 -5.93
C THR A 230 36.14 -23.10 -6.25
N SER A 231 35.43 -24.24 -6.14
CA SER A 231 35.93 -25.56 -6.56
C SER A 231 36.05 -25.71 -8.08
N SER A 232 35.35 -24.87 -8.85
CA SER A 232 35.47 -24.82 -10.32
C SER A 232 36.71 -24.09 -10.84
N ILE A 233 37.45 -23.40 -9.96
CA ILE A 233 38.68 -22.70 -10.31
C ILE A 233 39.85 -23.70 -10.20
N PRO A 234 40.53 -24.05 -11.30
CA PRO A 234 41.64 -25.00 -11.25
C PRO A 234 42.79 -24.44 -10.40
N PRO A 235 43.45 -25.28 -9.58
CA PRO A 235 44.61 -24.84 -8.80
C PRO A 235 45.74 -24.43 -9.75
N ASN A 236 46.31 -23.25 -9.51
CA ASN A 236 47.51 -22.75 -10.19
C ASN A 236 48.74 -23.58 -9.84
#